data_AF-A0A378RNE4-F1
#
_entry.id   AF-A0A378RNE4-F1
#
_cell.length_a   1.000
_cell.length_b   1.000
_cell.length_c   1.000
_cell.angle_alpha   90.00
_cell.angle_beta   90.00
_cell.angle_gamma   90.00
#
_symmetry.space_group_name_H-M   'P 1'
#
loop_
_entity.id
_entity.type
_entity.pdbx_description
1 polymer ?
#
loop_
_entity_poly.entity_id
_entity_poly.type
_entity_poly.pdbx_seq_one_letter_code
_entity_poly.pdbx_strand_id
1 'polypeptide(L)'
;MKYLIDLQEYLLYNLQQIGVSIKLSGMMSVVVLMVVSIWDKLDKWLDESIDYVLIALFLVAADHFLGTVYHLFFKRDFSWMKNIVGLLIKLSMVLVGGLIFESLTHITKEQDLVYGYLKMTTRLIVCLYPGSSGLKNVNNITRGVFPGNVLLGKFDSFQKDLSIEKLKKEKENEGD
;
A
#
# COMPACT_ATOMS: atom_id res chain seq x y z
N MET A 1 42.37 55.87 -10.59
CA MET A 1 42.65 54.48 -11.00
C MET A 1 42.12 53.46 -10.00
N LYS A 2 42.42 53.58 -8.70
CA LYS A 2 41.90 52.69 -7.63
C LYS A 2 40.37 52.53 -7.60
N TYR A 3 39.62 53.64 -7.66
CA TYR A 3 38.14 53.61 -7.71
C TYR A 3 37.55 52.87 -8.92
N LEU A 4 38.26 52.86 -10.07
CA LEU A 4 37.80 52.12 -11.25
C LEU A 4 38.06 50.63 -11.11
N ILE A 5 39.15 50.25 -10.46
CA ILE A 5 39.49 48.86 -10.14
C ILE A 5 38.50 48.30 -9.11
N ASP A 6 38.21 49.05 -8.04
CA ASP A 6 37.23 48.66 -7.01
C ASP A 6 35.81 48.49 -7.61
N LEU A 7 35.43 49.35 -8.57
CA LEU A 7 34.15 49.23 -9.27
C LEU A 7 34.10 48.00 -10.18
N GLN A 8 35.20 47.68 -10.87
CA GLN A 8 35.28 46.48 -11.72
C GLN A 8 35.21 45.19 -10.88
N GLU A 9 35.91 45.13 -9.74
CA GLU A 9 35.85 43.99 -8.82
C GLU A 9 34.45 43.83 -8.22
N TYR A 10 33.80 44.93 -7.83
CA TYR A 10 32.41 44.91 -7.34
C TYR A 10 31.43 44.38 -8.38
N LEU A 11 31.56 44.80 -9.65
CA LEU A 11 30.70 44.33 -10.74
C LEU A 11 30.95 42.84 -11.03
N LEU A 12 32.21 42.40 -11.06
CA LEU A 12 32.58 40.99 -11.27
C LEU A 12 32.01 40.09 -10.16
N TYR A 13 32.11 40.52 -8.91
CA TYR A 13 31.57 39.78 -7.76
C TYR A 13 30.05 39.61 -7.86
N ASN A 14 29.31 40.68 -8.17
CA ASN A 14 27.87 40.62 -8.32
C ASN A 14 27.44 39.78 -9.54
N LEU A 15 28.16 39.85 -10.66
CA LEU A 15 27.93 39.00 -11.83
C LEU A 15 28.13 37.51 -11.51
N GLN A 16 29.16 37.18 -10.73
CA GLN A 16 29.38 35.82 -10.26
C GLN A 16 28.25 35.35 -9.34
N GLN A 17 27.81 36.19 -8.39
CA GLN A 17 26.68 35.87 -7.52
C GLN A 17 25.39 35.62 -8.32
N ILE A 18 25.06 36.50 -9.27
CA ILE A 18 23.90 36.33 -10.16
C ILE A 18 24.00 35.01 -10.95
N GLY A 19 25.18 34.70 -11.49
CA GLY A 19 25.42 33.45 -12.20
C GLY A 19 25.23 32.21 -11.33
N VAL A 20 25.64 32.26 -10.05
CA VAL A 20 25.41 31.19 -9.08
C VAL A 20 23.92 31.06 -8.73
N SER A 21 23.23 32.18 -8.49
CA SER A 21 21.79 32.20 -8.18
C SER A 21 20.95 31.64 -9.32
N ILE A 22 21.26 31.97 -10.58
CA ILE A 22 20.56 31.43 -11.76
C ILE A 22 20.77 29.91 -11.88
N LYS A 23 21.99 29.42 -11.67
CA LYS A 23 22.28 27.97 -11.70
C LYS A 23 21.52 27.22 -10.61
N LEU A 24 21.54 27.73 -9.37
CA LEU A 24 20.81 27.12 -8.26
C LEU A 24 19.30 27.16 -8.50
N SER A 25 18.77 28.28 -9.00
CA SER A 25 17.34 28.39 -9.36
C SER A 25 16.95 27.41 -10.46
N GLY A 26 17.82 27.20 -11.46
CA GLY A 26 17.59 26.22 -12.53
C GLY A 26 17.65 24.77 -12.03
N MET A 27 18.57 24.45 -11.12
CA MET A 27 18.62 23.11 -10.51
C MET A 27 17.39 22.85 -9.64
N MET A 28 16.98 23.84 -8.84
CA MET A 28 15.78 23.73 -8.02
C MET A 28 14.51 23.64 -8.86
N SER A 29 14.42 24.36 -9.99
CA SER A 29 13.26 24.26 -10.87
C SER A 29 13.11 22.86 -11.47
N VAL A 30 14.21 22.20 -11.85
CA VAL A 30 14.18 20.81 -12.33
C VAL A 30 13.69 19.85 -11.23
N VAL A 31 14.17 20.00 -10.00
CA VAL A 31 13.71 19.18 -8.86
C VAL A 31 12.23 19.42 -8.59
N VAL A 32 11.79 20.68 -8.54
CA VAL A 32 10.38 21.04 -8.32
C VAL A 32 9.50 20.47 -9.43
N LEU A 33 9.89 20.58 -10.70
CA LEU A 33 9.13 20.02 -11.82
C LEU A 33 9.02 18.49 -11.75
N MET A 34 10.08 17.80 -11.32
CA MET A 34 10.01 16.34 -11.10
C MET A 34 9.04 15.99 -9.97
N VAL A 35 9.11 16.70 -8.85
CA VAL A 35 8.20 16.48 -7.71
C VAL A 35 6.75 16.73 -8.10
N VAL A 36 6.47 17.85 -8.79
CA VAL A 36 5.11 18.18 -9.28
C VAL A 36 4.62 17.11 -10.26
N SER A 37 5.45 16.67 -11.20
CA SER A 37 5.07 15.63 -12.17
C SER A 37 4.76 14.28 -11.51
N ILE A 38 5.52 13.89 -10.49
CA ILE A 38 5.24 12.69 -9.69
C ILE A 38 3.94 12.87 -8.91
N TRP A 39 3.75 14.05 -8.31
CA TRP A 39 2.55 14.38 -7.54
C TRP A 39 1.30 14.30 -8.41
N ASP A 40 1.29 14.92 -9.59
CA ASP A 40 0.14 14.89 -10.51
C ASP A 40 -0.23 13.46 -10.92
N LYS A 41 0.76 12.57 -11.08
CA LYS A 41 0.51 11.15 -11.38
C LYS A 41 -0.05 10.39 -10.19
N LEU A 42 0.47 10.66 -8.99
CA LEU A 42 -0.03 10.07 -7.76
C LEU A 42 -1.45 10.53 -7.46
N ASP A 43 -1.75 11.82 -7.64
CA ASP A 43 -3.06 12.42 -7.39
C ASP A 43 -4.11 11.82 -8.33
N LYS A 44 -3.82 11.77 -9.64
CA LYS A 44 -4.69 11.10 -10.62
C LYS A 44 -4.91 9.62 -10.31
N TRP A 45 -3.84 8.91 -9.94
CA TRP A 45 -3.95 7.51 -9.57
C TRP A 45 -4.82 7.32 -8.32
N LEU A 46 -4.66 8.19 -7.32
CA LEU A 46 -5.44 8.19 -6.10
C LEU A 46 -6.92 8.43 -6.41
N ASP A 47 -7.23 9.44 -7.21
CA ASP A 47 -8.61 9.74 -7.64
C ASP A 47 -9.26 8.56 -8.37
N GLU A 48 -8.54 7.93 -9.30
CA GLU A 48 -9.03 6.75 -10.02
C GLU A 48 -9.16 5.48 -9.15
N SER A 49 -8.51 5.46 -7.99
CA SER A 49 -8.36 4.26 -7.15
C SER A 49 -8.89 4.45 -5.75
N ILE A 50 -9.57 5.56 -5.46
CA ILE A 50 -9.94 5.97 -4.10
C ILE A 50 -10.80 4.92 -3.41
N ASP A 51 -11.78 4.34 -4.11
CA ASP A 51 -12.65 3.29 -3.57
C ASP A 51 -11.85 2.07 -3.13
N TYR A 52 -10.90 1.63 -3.95
CA TYR A 52 -10.01 0.53 -3.64
C TYR A 52 -9.13 0.85 -2.42
N VAL A 53 -8.52 2.04 -2.39
CA VAL A 53 -7.67 2.47 -1.28
C VAL A 53 -8.47 2.53 0.02
N LEU A 54 -9.69 3.08 -0.01
CA LEU A 54 -10.58 3.16 1.15
C LEU A 54 -10.98 1.77 1.65
N ILE A 55 -11.34 0.85 0.76
CA ILE A 55 -11.67 -0.54 1.13
C ILE A 55 -10.45 -1.22 1.77
N ALA A 56 -9.26 -1.09 1.17
CA ALA A 56 -8.04 -1.69 1.70
C ALA A 56 -7.69 -1.14 3.09
N LEU A 57 -7.77 0.18 3.29
CA LEU A 57 -7.54 0.83 4.58
C LEU A 57 -8.59 0.43 5.62
N PHE A 58 -9.85 0.34 5.23
CA PHE A 58 -10.93 -0.12 6.12
C PHE A 58 -10.70 -1.56 6.58
N LEU A 59 -10.28 -2.45 5.67
CA LEU A 59 -9.93 -3.83 6.03
C LEU A 59 -8.75 -3.89 7.00
N VAL A 60 -7.70 -3.09 6.78
CA VAL A 60 -6.57 -2.98 7.71
C VAL A 60 -7.04 -2.47 9.08
N ALA A 61 -7.89 -1.45 9.11
CA ALA A 61 -8.41 -0.88 10.35
C ALA A 61 -9.28 -1.90 11.11
N ALA A 62 -10.18 -2.60 10.43
CA ALA A 62 -11.03 -3.62 11.02
C ALA A 62 -10.21 -4.80 11.56
N ASP A 63 -9.28 -5.33 10.77
CA ASP A 63 -8.37 -6.40 11.18
C ASP A 63 -7.49 -5.98 12.35
N HIS A 64 -6.95 -4.76 12.33
CA HIS A 64 -6.16 -4.23 13.44
C HIS A 64 -7.00 -4.09 14.72
N PHE A 65 -8.20 -3.50 14.62
CA PHE A 65 -9.12 -3.37 15.74
C PHE A 65 -9.48 -4.73 16.35
N LEU A 66 -9.85 -5.71 15.52
CA LEU A 66 -10.16 -7.07 15.97
C LEU A 66 -8.95 -7.74 16.64
N GLY A 67 -7.76 -7.58 16.07
CA GLY A 67 -6.52 -8.05 16.68
C GLY A 67 -6.27 -7.40 18.05
N THR A 68 -6.45 -6.08 18.16
CA THR A 68 -6.33 -5.36 19.43
C THR A 68 -7.33 -5.89 20.46
N VAL A 69 -8.61 -6.05 20.11
CA VAL A 69 -9.64 -6.61 20.99
C VAL A 69 -9.27 -8.02 21.45
N TYR A 70 -8.84 -8.89 20.53
CA TYR A 70 -8.43 -10.25 20.84
C TYR A 70 -7.27 -10.29 21.84
N HIS A 71 -6.20 -9.52 21.59
CA HIS A 71 -5.03 -9.48 22.46
C HIS A 71 -5.31 -8.81 23.82
N LEU A 72 -6.19 -7.81 23.85
CA LEU A 72 -6.53 -7.09 25.07
C LEU A 72 -7.43 -7.90 26.01
N PHE A 73 -8.49 -8.50 25.48
CA PHE A 73 -9.54 -9.12 26.30
C PHE A 73 -9.48 -10.65 26.37
N PHE A 74 -9.05 -11.32 25.31
CA PHE A 74 -9.08 -12.79 25.24
C PHE A 74 -7.73 -13.39 25.59
N LYS A 75 -6.65 -12.94 24.92
CA LYS A 75 -5.30 -13.46 25.15
C LYS A 75 -4.58 -12.80 26.33
N ARG A 76 -4.97 -11.56 26.66
CA ARG A 76 -4.45 -10.76 27.79
C ARG A 76 -2.93 -10.57 27.77
N ASP A 77 -2.32 -10.53 26.57
CA ASP A 77 -0.88 -10.34 26.33
C ASP A 77 -0.58 -9.01 25.61
N PHE A 78 -1.50 -8.05 25.70
CA PHE A 78 -1.45 -6.79 24.97
C PHE A 78 -0.20 -5.95 25.32
N SER A 79 0.43 -5.41 24.28
CA SER A 79 1.55 -4.47 24.38
C SER A 79 1.38 -3.38 23.33
N TRP A 80 1.42 -2.12 23.76
CA TRP A 80 1.28 -0.96 22.88
C TRP A 80 2.30 -0.94 21.74
N MET A 81 3.57 -1.25 22.04
CA MET A 81 4.62 -1.31 21.02
C MET A 81 4.36 -2.39 19.99
N LYS A 82 3.96 -3.60 20.42
CA LYS A 82 3.61 -4.68 19.50
C LYS A 82 2.38 -4.33 18.65
N ASN A 83 1.41 -3.63 19.24
CA ASN A 83 0.21 -3.20 18.53
C ASN A 83 0.54 -2.19 17.42
N ILE A 84 1.30 -1.12 17.73
CA ILE A 84 1.69 -0.11 16.75
C ILE A 84 2.57 -0.72 15.65
N VAL A 85 3.55 -1.55 16.02
CA VAL A 85 4.40 -2.24 15.04
C VAL A 85 3.56 -3.15 14.15
N GLY A 86 2.59 -3.87 14.71
CA GLY A 86 1.65 -4.69 13.95
C GLY A 86 0.82 -3.89 12.95
N LEU A 87 0.34 -2.69 13.33
CA LEU A 87 -0.36 -1.79 12.41
C LEU A 87 0.55 -1.32 11.26
N LEU A 88 1.77 -0.90 11.59
CA LEU A 88 2.74 -0.44 10.58
C LEU A 88 3.09 -1.54 9.58
N ILE A 89 3.27 -2.78 10.04
CA ILE A 89 3.51 -3.92 9.16
C ILE A 89 2.30 -4.16 8.25
N LYS A 90 1.06 -4.10 8.75
CA LYS A 90 -0.13 -4.31 7.91
C LYS A 90 -0.26 -3.22 6.84
N LEU A 91 -0.05 -1.96 7.22
CA LEU A 91 -0.07 -0.83 6.29
C LEU A 91 1.02 -0.96 5.23
N SER A 92 2.26 -1.31 5.63
CA SER A 92 3.36 -1.46 4.68
C SER A 92 3.13 -2.62 3.72
N MET A 93 2.57 -3.75 4.17
CA MET A 93 2.26 -4.89 3.31
C MET A 93 1.18 -4.56 2.27
N VAL A 94 0.13 -3.83 2.67
CA VAL A 94 -0.91 -3.37 1.73
C VAL A 94 -0.35 -2.35 0.74
N LEU A 95 0.48 -1.41 1.21
CA LEU A 95 1.11 -0.41 0.35
C LEU A 95 2.06 -1.05 -0.67
N VAL A 96 3.00 -1.86 -0.20
CA VAL A 96 4.00 -2.52 -1.05
C VAL A 96 3.33 -3.50 -2.00
N GLY A 97 2.40 -4.33 -1.51
CA GLY A 97 1.65 -5.26 -2.34
C GLY A 97 0.84 -4.54 -3.41
N GLY A 98 0.14 -3.47 -3.03
CA GLY A 98 -0.59 -2.60 -3.96
C GLY A 98 0.30 -2.02 -5.05
N LEU A 99 1.46 -1.49 -4.70
CA LEU A 99 2.42 -0.93 -5.68
C LEU A 99 2.97 -1.97 -6.65
N ILE A 100 3.37 -3.15 -6.15
CA ILE A 100 3.88 -4.25 -6.98
C ILE A 100 2.81 -4.66 -7.99
N PHE A 101 1.58 -4.87 -7.51
CA PHE A 101 0.50 -5.34 -8.35
C PHE A 101 -0.02 -4.28 -9.32
N GLU A 102 -0.10 -3.02 -8.92
CA GLU A 102 -0.46 -1.92 -9.82
C GLU A 102 0.59 -1.80 -10.93
N SER A 103 1.88 -1.93 -10.61
CA SER A 103 2.97 -1.96 -11.59
C SER A 103 2.81 -3.11 -12.59
N LEU A 104 2.45 -4.31 -12.13
CA LEU A 104 2.20 -5.47 -12.99
C LEU A 104 1.05 -5.20 -13.98
N THR A 105 -0.05 -4.59 -13.50
CA THR A 105 -1.20 -4.29 -14.37
C THR A 105 -0.83 -3.31 -15.47
N HIS A 106 0.08 -2.37 -15.18
CA HIS A 106 0.51 -1.35 -16.14
C HIS A 106 1.20 -1.95 -17.37
N ILE A 107 1.84 -3.12 -17.26
CA ILE A 107 2.46 -3.85 -18.40
C ILE A 107 1.40 -4.25 -19.44
N THR A 108 0.17 -4.51 -18.99
CA THR A 108 -0.94 -4.97 -19.85
C THR A 108 -1.89 -3.86 -20.29
N LYS A 109 -1.52 -2.59 -20.06
CA LYS A 109 -2.40 -1.44 -20.29
C LYS A 109 -2.89 -1.29 -21.74
N GLU A 110 -2.15 -1.84 -22.71
CA GLU A 110 -2.52 -1.81 -24.14
C GLU A 110 -3.69 -2.75 -24.50
N GLN A 111 -4.10 -3.65 -23.59
CA GLN A 111 -5.16 -4.63 -23.81
C GLN A 111 -6.24 -4.48 -22.73
N ASP A 112 -7.31 -3.76 -23.03
CA ASP A 112 -8.34 -3.34 -22.05
C ASP A 112 -8.92 -4.50 -21.23
N LEU A 113 -9.24 -5.63 -21.88
CA LEU A 113 -9.79 -6.81 -21.19
C LEU A 113 -8.80 -7.40 -20.18
N VAL A 114 -7.53 -7.55 -20.57
CA VAL A 114 -6.49 -8.12 -19.73
C VAL A 114 -6.15 -7.16 -18.59
N TYR A 115 -6.04 -5.87 -18.90
CA TYR A 115 -5.80 -4.81 -17.92
C TYR A 115 -6.89 -4.78 -16.85
N GLY A 116 -8.16 -4.71 -17.25
CA GLY A 116 -9.29 -4.66 -16.31
C GLY A 116 -9.37 -5.89 -15.42
N TYR A 117 -9.19 -7.09 -15.99
CA TYR A 117 -9.20 -8.34 -15.24
C TYR A 117 -8.03 -8.43 -14.24
N LEU A 118 -6.81 -8.14 -14.68
CA LEU A 118 -5.64 -8.16 -13.79
C LEU A 118 -5.77 -7.10 -12.70
N LYS A 119 -6.20 -5.88 -13.03
CA LYS A 119 -6.39 -4.79 -12.06
C LYS A 119 -7.39 -5.17 -10.98
N MET A 120 -8.53 -5.75 -11.35
CA MET A 120 -9.52 -6.21 -10.37
C MET A 120 -8.99 -7.36 -9.51
N THR A 121 -8.38 -8.36 -10.15
CA THR A 121 -7.85 -9.55 -9.47
C THR A 121 -6.75 -9.19 -8.47
N THR A 122 -5.81 -8.35 -8.87
CA THR A 122 -4.69 -8.01 -8.00
C THR A 122 -5.10 -7.11 -6.84
N ARG A 123 -6.02 -6.16 -7.06
CA ARG A 123 -6.64 -5.38 -5.98
C ARG A 123 -7.36 -6.27 -4.98
N LEU A 124 -8.09 -7.28 -5.46
CA LEU A 124 -8.71 -8.28 -4.60
C LEU A 124 -7.68 -9.03 -3.76
N ILE A 125 -6.57 -9.47 -4.37
CA ILE A 125 -5.47 -10.15 -3.65
C ILE A 125 -4.91 -9.27 -2.53
N VAL A 126 -4.68 -7.97 -2.79
CA VAL A 126 -4.20 -7.03 -1.76
C VAL A 126 -5.19 -6.92 -0.61
N CYS A 127 -6.49 -6.82 -0.90
CA CYS A 127 -7.55 -6.75 0.11
C CYS A 127 -7.74 -8.07 0.88
N LEU A 128 -7.47 -9.22 0.25
CA LEU A 128 -7.55 -10.53 0.91
C LEU A 128 -6.53 -10.68 2.04
N TYR A 129 -5.38 -9.99 1.98
CA TYR A 129 -4.39 -10.03 3.06
C TYR A 129 -4.94 -9.53 4.41
N PRO A 130 -5.36 -8.25 4.55
CA PRO A 130 -5.95 -7.79 5.80
C PRO A 130 -7.31 -8.44 6.07
N GLY A 131 -8.10 -8.75 5.03
CA GLY A 131 -9.40 -9.42 5.18
C GLY A 131 -9.28 -10.81 5.83
N SER A 132 -8.39 -11.66 5.33
CA SER A 132 -8.14 -13.00 5.88
C SER A 132 -7.59 -12.94 7.30
N SER A 133 -6.65 -12.02 7.57
CA SER A 133 -6.14 -11.76 8.92
C SER A 133 -7.27 -11.35 9.88
N GLY A 134 -8.14 -10.44 9.46
CA GLY A 134 -9.28 -9.98 10.26
C GLY A 134 -10.23 -11.12 10.58
N LEU A 135 -10.57 -11.93 9.58
CA LEU A 135 -11.41 -13.12 9.72
C LEU A 135 -10.84 -14.13 10.73
N LYS A 136 -9.51 -14.34 10.78
CA LYS A 136 -8.88 -15.17 11.81
C LYS A 136 -9.06 -14.60 13.21
N ASN A 137 -8.96 -13.28 13.37
CA ASN A 137 -9.23 -12.62 14.64
C ASN A 137 -10.69 -12.77 15.07
N VAL A 138 -11.66 -12.64 14.13
CA VAL A 138 -13.08 -12.90 14.43
C VAL A 138 -13.31 -14.34 14.86
N ASN A 139 -12.70 -15.30 14.15
CA ASN A 139 -12.81 -16.72 14.50
C ASN A 139 -12.27 -16.99 15.92
N ASN A 140 -11.14 -16.41 16.28
CA ASN A 140 -10.56 -16.54 17.61
C ASN A 140 -11.47 -15.93 18.70
N ILE A 141 -12.05 -14.76 18.43
CA ILE A 141 -12.99 -14.08 19.34
C ILE A 141 -14.28 -14.90 19.52
N THR A 142 -14.81 -15.45 18.42
CA THR A 142 -16.05 -16.23 18.41
C THR A 142 -15.86 -17.71 18.73
N ARG A 143 -14.64 -18.13 19.08
CA ARG A 143 -14.29 -19.52 19.40
C ARG A 143 -14.65 -20.52 18.29
N GLY A 144 -14.40 -20.14 17.05
CA GLY A 144 -14.61 -21.01 15.89
C GLY A 144 -16.00 -20.93 15.25
N VAL A 145 -16.91 -20.10 15.78
CA VAL A 145 -18.28 -19.96 15.25
C VAL A 145 -18.29 -19.20 13.92
N PHE A 146 -17.56 -18.09 13.83
CA PHE A 146 -17.55 -17.27 12.61
C PHE A 146 -16.19 -16.60 12.33
N PRO A 147 -15.68 -16.68 11.09
CA PRO A 147 -16.03 -17.70 10.09
C PRO A 147 -15.67 -19.09 10.60
N GLY A 148 -16.44 -20.12 10.24
CA GLY A 148 -16.15 -21.49 10.68
C GLY A 148 -14.74 -21.95 10.30
N ASN A 149 -14.10 -22.77 11.14
CA ASN A 149 -12.70 -23.23 10.94
C ASN A 149 -12.45 -23.87 9.58
N VAL A 150 -13.45 -24.58 9.04
CA VAL A 150 -13.40 -25.21 7.71
C VAL A 150 -13.26 -24.17 6.61
N LEU A 151 -14.00 -23.06 6.69
CA LEU A 151 -13.94 -21.98 5.71
C LEU A 151 -12.58 -21.29 5.74
N LEU A 152 -12.04 -21.01 6.94
CA LEU A 152 -10.70 -20.47 7.08
C LEU A 152 -9.62 -21.39 6.52
N GLY A 153 -9.71 -22.70 6.77
CA GLY A 153 -8.78 -23.68 6.21
C GLY A 153 -8.80 -23.72 4.68
N LYS A 154 -9.97 -23.52 4.07
CA LYS A 154 -10.10 -23.37 2.61
C LYS A 154 -9.44 -22.10 2.09
N PHE A 155 -9.65 -20.97 2.75
CA PHE A 155 -9.00 -19.70 2.40
C PHE A 155 -7.48 -19.76 2.54
N ASP A 156 -6.97 -20.36 3.62
CA ASP A 156 -5.53 -20.53 3.84
C ASP A 156 -4.91 -21.43 2.75
N SER A 157 -5.60 -22.50 2.38
CA SER A 157 -5.17 -23.40 1.30
C SER A 157 -5.18 -22.69 -0.07
N PHE A 158 -6.19 -21.86 -0.33
CA PHE A 158 -6.25 -21.05 -1.55
C PHE A 158 -5.15 -20.00 -1.59
N GLN A 159 -4.87 -19.31 -0.48
CA GLN A 159 -3.81 -18.30 -0.44
C GLN A 159 -2.42 -18.90 -0.68
N LYS A 160 -2.19 -20.14 -0.24
CA LYS A 160 -0.91 -20.82 -0.40
C LYS A 160 -0.65 -21.26 -1.85
N ASP A 161 -1.67 -21.81 -2.51
CA ASP A 161 -1.49 -22.52 -3.79
C ASP A 161 -2.26 -21.89 -4.97
N LEU A 162 -3.04 -20.82 -4.73
CA LEU A 162 -3.93 -20.12 -5.67
C LEU A 162 -4.91 -21.05 -6.43
N SER A 163 -5.14 -22.26 -5.91
CA SER A 163 -5.97 -23.28 -6.56
C SER A 163 -7.45 -23.13 -6.19
N ILE A 164 -8.26 -22.74 -7.19
CA ILE A 164 -9.72 -22.59 -7.05
C ILE A 164 -10.40 -23.94 -6.77
N GLU A 165 -9.81 -25.05 -7.19
CA GLU A 165 -10.36 -26.40 -6.96
C GLU A 165 -10.50 -26.73 -5.48
N LYS A 166 -9.60 -26.21 -4.64
CA LYS A 166 -9.62 -26.42 -3.19
C LYS A 166 -10.73 -25.64 -2.48
N LEU A 167 -11.24 -24.57 -3.10
CA LEU A 167 -12.42 -23.85 -2.61
C LEU A 167 -13.71 -24.66 -2.90
N LYS A 168 -13.74 -25.32 -4.06
CA LYS A 168 -14.90 -26.07 -4.58
C LYS A 168 -15.12 -27.43 -3.96
N LYS A 169 -14.09 -28.10 -3.42
CA LYS A 169 -14.27 -29.39 -2.75
C LYS A 169 -15.11 -29.21 -1.48
N GLU A 170 -16.38 -29.61 -1.56
CA GLU A 170 -17.11 -30.10 -0.39
C GLU A 170 -16.41 -31.40 0.04
N LYS A 171 -16.24 -31.59 1.35
CA LYS A 171 -15.87 -32.92 1.82
C LYS A 171 -17.09 -33.79 1.52
N GLU A 172 -17.02 -34.64 0.50
CA GLU A 172 -17.78 -35.89 0.51
C GLU A 172 -17.37 -36.61 1.80
N ASN A 173 -18.24 -36.56 2.80
CA ASN A 173 -18.20 -37.38 4.00
C ASN A 173 -19.64 -37.54 4.49
N GLU A 174 -20.40 -38.37 3.78
CA GLU A 174 -21.45 -39.19 4.36
C GLU A 174 -21.29 -40.60 3.79
N GLY A 175 -20.86 -41.56 4.62
CA GLY A 175 -20.86 -43.00 4.31
C GLY A 175 -19.55 -43.75 4.55
N ASP A 176 -19.24 -44.00 5.83
CA ASP A 176 -18.72 -45.26 6.44
C ASP A 176 -17.78 -45.01 7.64
#